data_AF-A0A7S0WTD6-F1
#
_entry.id   AF-A0A7S0WTD6-F1
#
_cell.length_a   1.000
_cell.length_b   1.000
_cell.length_c   1.000
_cell.angle_alpha   90.00
_cell.angle_beta   90.00
_cell.angle_gamma   90.00
#
_symmetry.space_group_name_H-M   'P 1'
#
loop_
_entity.id
_entity.type
_entity.pdbx_description
1 polymer ?
#
loop_
_entity_poly.entity_id
_entity_poly.type
_entity_poly.pdbx_seq_one_letter_code
_entity_poly.pdbx_strand_id
1 'polypeptide(L)'
;MAGVESQKETFRKYLESAGAVDVLVKVLVSLYEEPEKPKQALDYIKTALGAPTPQEFEAVVAERDGLKKQVADLQQRMAELEAKLAGQ
;
A
#
# COMPACT_ATOMS: atom_id res chain seq x y z
N MET A 1 30.70 -20.54 14.14
CA MET A 1 29.34 -20.00 14.39
C MET A 1 29.30 -18.48 14.68
N ALA A 2 30.43 -17.76 14.73
CA ALA A 2 30.44 -16.31 14.97
C ALA A 2 29.85 -15.45 13.83
N GLY A 3 29.96 -15.90 12.57
CA GLY A 3 29.49 -15.13 11.40
C GLY A 3 27.97 -15.03 11.26
N VAL A 4 27.20 -15.95 11.85
CA VAL A 4 25.73 -15.91 11.81
C VAL A 4 25.18 -14.96 12.87
N GLU A 5 25.80 -14.93 14.06
CA GLU A 5 25.40 -14.02 15.14
C GLU A 5 25.69 -12.56 14.77
N SER A 6 26.83 -12.30 14.13
CA SER A 6 27.19 -10.96 13.62
C SER A 6 26.21 -10.46 12.54
N GLN A 7 25.73 -11.34 11.65
CA GLN A 7 24.72 -10.98 10.66
C GLN A 7 23.36 -10.66 11.29
N LYS A 8 22.92 -11.44 12.27
CA LYS A 8 21.69 -11.16 13.03
C LYS A 8 21.75 -9.83 13.76
N GLU A 9 22.86 -9.54 14.43
CA GLU A 9 23.05 -8.27 15.13
C GLU A 9 23.02 -7.08 14.15
N THR A 10 23.68 -7.22 13.00
CA THR A 10 23.69 -6.18 11.96
C THR A 10 22.28 -5.92 11.43
N PHE A 11 21.52 -6.97 11.16
CA PHE A 11 20.14 -6.85 10.69
C PHE A 11 19.23 -6.22 11.76
N ARG A 12 19.40 -6.59 13.03
CA ARG A 12 18.65 -5.98 14.13
C ARG A 12 18.92 -4.48 14.24
N LYS A 13 20.19 -4.07 14.21
CA LYS A 13 20.58 -2.64 14.23
C LYS A 13 19.99 -1.88 13.04
N TYR A 14 19.94 -2.50 11.87
CA TYR A 14 19.29 -1.92 10.68
C TYR A 14 17.79 -1.69 10.91
N LEU A 15 17.06 -2.66 11.45
CA LEU A 15 15.63 -2.50 11.73
C LEU A 15 15.37 -1.43 12.81
N GLU A 16 16.24 -1.35 13.81
CA GLU A 16 16.19 -0.33 14.85
C GLU A 16 16.48 1.06 14.26
N SER A 17 17.53 1.22 13.46
CA SER A 17 17.91 2.51 12.84
C SER A 17 16.92 2.97 11.76
N ALA A 18 16.30 2.04 11.03
CA ALA A 18 15.23 2.34 10.08
C ALA A 18 13.89 2.65 10.76
N GLY A 19 13.80 2.56 12.09
CA GLY A 19 12.57 2.82 12.85
C GLY A 19 11.49 1.72 12.74
N ALA A 20 11.79 0.61 12.07
CA ALA A 20 10.84 -0.49 11.89
C ALA A 20 10.44 -1.13 13.22
N VAL A 21 11.40 -1.26 14.15
CA VAL A 21 11.14 -1.79 15.50
C VAL A 21 10.21 -0.87 16.28
N ASP A 22 10.43 0.45 16.24
CA ASP A 22 9.62 1.43 16.96
C ASP A 22 8.16 1.42 16.48
N VAL A 23 7.94 1.38 15.17
CA VAL A 23 6.59 1.30 14.58
C VAL A 23 5.89 0.00 14.99
N LEU A 24 6.58 -1.15 14.90
CA LEU A 24 6.00 -2.44 15.29
C LEU A 24 5.64 -2.47 16.78
N VAL A 25 6.50 -1.91 17.64
CA VAL A 25 6.23 -1.79 19.08
C VAL A 25 5.00 -0.93 19.32
N LYS A 26 4.89 0.24 18.69
CA LYS A 26 3.71 1.12 18.82
C LYS A 26 2.41 0.44 18.40
N VAL A 27 2.41 -0.30 17.30
CA VAL A 27 1.23 -1.06 16.85
C VAL A 27 0.84 -2.15 17.85
N LEU A 28 1.83 -2.88 18.41
CA LEU A 28 1.56 -3.91 19.42
C LEU A 28 1.07 -3.31 20.74
N VAL A 29 1.59 -2.14 21.14
CA VAL A 29 1.09 -1.39 22.30
C VAL A 29 -0.35 -0.96 22.07
N SER A 30 -0.66 -0.37 20.91
CA SER A 30 -2.03 0.01 20.54
C SER A 30 -2.99 -1.18 20.62
N LEU A 31 -2.60 -2.33 20.04
CA LEU A 31 -3.36 -3.57 20.13
C LEU A 31 -3.52 -4.06 21.59
N TYR A 32 -2.51 -3.89 22.43
CA TYR A 32 -2.55 -4.23 23.85
C TYR A 32 -3.43 -3.27 24.68
N GLU A 33 -3.58 -2.03 24.26
CA GLU A 33 -4.43 -1.02 24.90
C GLU A 33 -5.90 -1.10 24.46
N GLU A 34 -6.20 -1.76 23.32
CA GLU A 34 -7.58 -1.92 22.84
C GLU A 34 -8.51 -2.50 23.92
N PRO A 35 -9.58 -1.79 24.33
CA PRO A 35 -10.48 -2.23 25.40
C PRO A 35 -11.26 -3.48 25.01
N GLU A 36 -11.59 -3.63 23.73
CA GLU A 36 -12.17 -4.83 23.15
C GLU A 36 -11.17 -5.43 22.15
N LYS A 37 -10.57 -6.57 22.50
CA LYS A 37 -9.56 -7.20 21.64
C LYS A 37 -10.21 -7.67 20.34
N PRO A 38 -9.68 -7.27 19.17
CA PRO A 38 -10.20 -7.76 17.90
C PRO A 38 -10.02 -9.27 17.81
N LYS A 39 -11.05 -9.99 17.34
CA LYS A 39 -10.98 -11.44 17.09
C LYS A 39 -9.88 -11.80 16.08
N GLN A 40 -9.58 -10.88 15.16
CA GLN A 40 -8.55 -11.02 14.13
C GLN A 40 -7.42 -10.01 14.37
N ALA A 41 -6.54 -10.31 15.32
CA ALA A 41 -5.41 -9.45 15.68
C ALA A 41 -4.49 -9.10 14.48
N LEU A 42 -4.30 -10.04 13.55
CA LEU A 42 -3.49 -9.82 12.36
C LEU A 42 -4.07 -8.74 11.44
N ASP A 43 -5.39 -8.66 11.32
CA ASP A 43 -6.03 -7.67 10.46
C ASP A 43 -5.96 -6.26 11.07
N TYR A 44 -6.05 -6.17 12.41
CA TYR A 44 -5.74 -4.94 13.13
C TYR A 44 -4.32 -4.47 12.86
N ILE A 45 -3.33 -5.37 13.01
CA ILE A 45 -1.91 -5.03 12.79
C ILE A 45 -1.67 -4.55 11.36
N LYS A 46 -2.22 -5.25 10.35
CA LYS A 46 -2.10 -4.85 8.95
C LYS A 46 -2.66 -3.44 8.74
N THR A 47 -3.86 -3.18 9.26
CA THR A 47 -4.54 -1.88 9.14
C THR A 47 -3.74 -0.77 9.84
N ALA A 48 -3.26 -1.03 11.06
CA ALA A 48 -2.45 -0.08 11.84
C ALA A 48 -1.09 0.25 11.19
N LEU A 49 -0.55 -0.68 10.39
CA LEU A 49 0.65 -0.46 9.57
C LEU A 49 0.36 0.23 8.22
N GLY A 50 -0.90 0.61 7.95
CA GLY A 50 -1.30 1.28 6.73
C GLY A 50 -1.54 0.36 5.54
N ALA A 51 -1.73 -0.95 5.76
CA ALA A 51 -2.15 -1.83 4.68
C ALA A 51 -3.58 -1.46 4.24
N PRO A 52 -3.84 -1.32 2.92
CA PRO A 52 -5.18 -1.07 2.43
C PRO A 52 -6.07 -2.27 2.74
N THR A 53 -7.31 -1.99 3.09
CA THR A 53 -8.36 -3.00 3.16
C THR A 53 -8.63 -3.58 1.77
N PRO A 54 -9.15 -4.82 1.67
CA PRO A 54 -9.57 -5.38 0.38
C PRO A 54 -10.53 -4.47 -0.38
N GLN A 55 -11.44 -3.80 0.33
CA GLN A 55 -12.41 -2.86 -0.23
C GLN A 55 -11.75 -1.61 -0.82
N GLU A 56 -10.79 -1.01 -0.10
CA GLU A 56 -10.02 0.13 -0.62
C GLU A 56 -9.19 -0.27 -1.84
N PHE A 57 -8.58 -1.44 -1.81
CA PHE A 57 -7.84 -1.97 -2.96
C PHE A 57 -8.74 -2.16 -4.18
N GLU A 58 -9.91 -2.77 -4.00
CA GLU A 58 -10.90 -2.95 -5.07
C GLU A 58 -11.40 -1.62 -5.63
N ALA A 59 -11.65 -0.63 -4.77
CA ALA A 59 -12.05 0.71 -5.18
C ALA A 59 -10.97 1.39 -6.06
N VAL A 60 -9.71 1.33 -5.64
CA VAL A 60 -8.58 1.86 -6.41
C VAL A 60 -8.42 1.14 -7.75
N VAL A 61 -8.62 -0.18 -7.80
CA VAL A 61 -8.59 -0.95 -9.04
C VAL A 61 -9.71 -0.51 -9.99
N ALA A 62 -10.94 -0.37 -9.48
CA ALA A 62 -12.09 0.07 -10.27
C ALA A 62 -11.90 1.49 -10.83
N GLU A 63 -11.39 2.41 -10.01
CA GLU A 63 -11.07 3.78 -10.44
C GLU A 63 -10.00 3.77 -11.53
N ARG A 64 -8.90 3.03 -11.32
CA ARG A 64 -7.82 2.89 -12.30
C ARG A 64 -8.33 2.35 -13.64
N ASP A 65 -9.22 1.37 -13.63
CA ASP A 65 -9.79 0.82 -14.86
C ASP A 65 -10.78 1.79 -15.52
N GLY A 66 -11.54 2.56 -14.74
CA GLY A 66 -12.39 3.64 -15.23
C GLY A 66 -11.59 4.75 -15.93
N LEU A 67 -10.51 5.21 -15.29
CA LEU A 67 -9.61 6.22 -15.84
C LEU A 67 -8.95 5.73 -17.14
N LYS A 68 -8.51 4.47 -17.20
CA LYS A 68 -7.95 3.89 -18.44
C LYS A 68 -8.95 3.92 -19.60
N LYS A 69 -10.23 3.61 -19.34
CA LYS A 69 -11.29 3.71 -20.37
C LYS A 69 -11.49 5.14 -20.82
N GLN A 70 -11.58 6.09 -19.89
CA GLN A 70 -11.74 7.51 -20.24
C GLN A 70 -10.56 8.04 -21.07
N VAL A 71 -9.33 7.65 -20.73
CA VAL A 71 -8.14 8.02 -21.51
C VAL A 71 -8.23 7.46 -22.94
N ALA A 72 -8.61 6.19 -23.10
CA ALA A 72 -8.77 5.58 -24.42
C ALA A 72 -9.86 6.28 -25.25
N ASP A 73 -11.01 6.57 -24.65
CA ASP A 73 -12.12 7.25 -25.31
C ASP A 73 -11.74 8.68 -25.75
N LEU A 74 -11.03 9.41 -24.89
CA LEU A 74 -10.54 10.75 -25.20
C LEU A 74 -9.49 10.73 -26.30
N GLN A 75 -8.55 9.79 -26.26
CA GLN A 75 -7.54 9.61 -27.32
C GLN A 75 -8.19 9.30 -28.67
N GLN A 76 -9.19 8.43 -28.70
CA GLN A 76 -9.94 8.15 -29.92
C GLN A 76 -10.64 9.40 -30.46
N ARG A 77 -11.34 10.15 -29.60
CA ARG A 77 -12.01 11.39 -30.00
C ARG A 77 -11.04 12.45 -30.51
N MET A 78 -9.87 12.58 -29.87
CA MET A 78 -8.82 13.49 -30.34
C MET A 78 -8.37 13.11 -31.75
N ALA A 79 -8.06 11.83 -31.99
CA ALA A 79 -7.65 11.36 -33.32
C ALA A 79 -8.73 11.59 -34.39
N GLU A 80 -10.00 11.36 -34.06
CA GLU A 80 -11.13 11.62 -34.97
C GLU A 80 -11.27 13.10 -35.31
N LEU A 81 -11.09 14.00 -34.34
CA LEU A 81 -11.17 15.45 -34.54
C LEU A 81 -9.98 15.98 -35.34
N GLU A 82 -8.77 15.50 -35.04
CA GLU A 82 -7.55 15.84 -35.79
C GLU A 82 -7.66 15.42 -37.26
N ALA A 83 -8.18 14.22 -37.53
CA ALA A 83 -8.43 13.75 -38.90
C ALA A 83 -9.45 14.63 -39.65
N LYS A 84 -10.51 15.10 -38.97
CA LYS A 84 -11.50 16.01 -39.55
C LYS A 84 -10.93 17.39 -39.85
N LEU A 85 -10.07 17.92 -38.97
CA LEU A 85 -9.40 19.20 -39.16
C LEU A 85 -8.36 19.15 -40.29
N ALA A 86 -7.63 18.05 -40.44
CA ALA A 86 -6.67 17.88 -41.52
C ALA A 86 -7.31 17.68 -42.90
N GLY A 87 -8.60 17.34 -42.94
CA GLY A 87 -9.38 17.17 -44.18
C GLY A 87 -10.14 18.41 -44.65
N GLN A 88 -10.05 19.54 -43.94
CA GLN A 88 -10.57 20.86 -44.33
C GLN A 88 -9.46 21.76 -44.85
#